data_AF-A0A822A3V8-F1
#
_entry.id   AF-A0A822A3V8-F1
#
_cell.length_a   1.000
_cell.length_b   1.000
_cell.length_c   1.000
_cell.angle_alpha   90.00
_cell.angle_beta   90.00
_cell.angle_gamma   90.00
#
_symmetry.space_group_name_H-M   'P 1'
#
loop_
_entity.id
_entity.type
_entity.pdbx_description
1 polymer ?
#
loop_
_entity_poly.entity_id
_entity_poly.type
_entity_poly.pdbx_seq_one_letter_code
_entity_poly.pdbx_strand_id
1 'polypeptide(L)'
;MSYRFLDNISASELSIITFLYIIIVFIIILPPSELISAGLSIENIFSYFLAENEEISFIRYHIKRISIKCLVQSFLPLGYVFLLLYYCDWSLGFINACINLFTQTPTIFQLILYSCVLIPIITSLIVLRWHLNDCYMHPIVRQLRLFIQTNNQQQEQTWHTVESSINTEFRRFDKFTCGTATSNVRCYVLDSWILKCSMYHVNIAQQSNVRVELVDAHDIHLQETNEEVLLSTQYLNIVIKSYDSRIQPFYIR
;
A
#
# COMPACT_ATOMS: atom_id res chain seq x y z
N MET A 1 -20.14 -26.46 32.00
CA MET A 1 -18.82 -26.92 31.52
C MET A 1 -18.21 -25.75 30.77
N SER A 2 -17.65 -24.82 31.53
CA SER A 2 -17.29 -23.46 31.13
C SER A 2 -15.81 -23.27 31.50
N TYR A 3 -15.04 -22.57 30.66
CA TYR A 3 -13.64 -22.15 30.83
C TYR A 3 -12.46 -22.96 30.24
N ARG A 4 -12.66 -24.07 29.52
CA ARG A 4 -11.52 -24.84 28.98
C ARG A 4 -10.74 -24.24 27.80
N PHE A 5 -11.12 -23.08 27.26
CA PHE A 5 -10.33 -22.42 26.20
C PHE A 5 -9.08 -21.70 26.75
N LEU A 6 -9.08 -21.32 28.04
CA LEU A 6 -8.01 -20.57 28.69
C LEU A 6 -7.17 -21.39 29.67
N ASP A 7 -7.52 -22.66 29.93
CA ASP A 7 -6.84 -23.46 30.97
C ASP A 7 -5.50 -24.07 30.51
N ASN A 8 -5.25 -24.18 29.20
CA ASN A 8 -4.02 -24.80 28.68
C ASN A 8 -2.88 -23.80 28.37
N ILE A 9 -3.16 -22.49 28.37
CA ILE A 9 -2.17 -21.45 28.06
C ILE A 9 -2.17 -20.45 29.21
N SER A 10 -1.01 -20.21 29.82
CA SER A 10 -0.92 -19.16 30.83
C SER A 10 -1.25 -17.80 30.20
N ALA A 11 -2.03 -16.95 30.87
CA ALA A 11 -2.37 -15.62 30.33
C ALA A 11 -1.14 -14.80 29.92
N SER A 12 0.00 -15.05 30.57
CA SER A 12 1.32 -14.51 30.20
C SER A 12 1.81 -14.96 28.83
N GLU A 13 1.67 -16.24 28.46
CA GLU A 13 2.11 -16.76 27.15
C GLU A 13 1.31 -16.13 26.01
N LEU A 14 -0.02 -16.06 26.17
CA LEU A 14 -0.89 -15.42 25.18
C LEU A 14 -0.54 -13.93 24.98
N SER A 15 -0.21 -13.21 26.06
CA SER A 15 0.21 -11.81 25.99
C SER A 15 1.54 -11.64 25.24
N ILE A 16 2.50 -12.54 25.42
CA ILE A 16 3.79 -12.47 24.72
C ILE A 16 3.61 -12.76 23.24
N ILE A 17 2.82 -13.78 22.92
CA ILE A 17 2.52 -14.19 21.55
C ILE A 17 1.78 -13.09 20.78
N THR A 18 0.75 -12.48 21.39
CA THR A 18 0.03 -11.36 20.79
C THR A 18 0.93 -10.16 20.53
N PHE A 19 1.78 -9.81 21.49
CA PHE A 19 2.73 -8.71 21.34
C PHE A 19 3.73 -8.96 20.20
N LEU A 20 4.33 -10.15 20.15
CA LEU A 20 5.24 -10.55 19.09
C LEU A 20 4.53 -10.53 17.71
N TYR A 21 3.29 -11.01 17.66
CA TYR A 21 2.49 -10.97 16.45
C TYR A 21 2.23 -9.54 15.95
N ILE A 22 1.91 -8.61 16.85
CA ILE A 22 1.74 -7.18 16.51
C ILE A 22 3.03 -6.60 15.93
N ILE A 23 4.19 -6.94 16.49
CA ILE A 23 5.49 -6.51 15.95
C ILE A 23 5.69 -7.06 14.52
N ILE A 24 5.41 -8.34 14.29
CA ILE A 24 5.49 -8.95 12.94
C ILE A 24 4.56 -8.22 11.97
N VAL A 25 3.32 -7.94 12.36
CA VAL A 25 2.34 -7.21 11.54
C VAL A 25 2.87 -5.81 11.20
N PHE A 26 3.44 -5.11 12.17
CA PHE A 26 4.01 -3.78 11.94
C PHE A 26 5.17 -3.82 10.95
N ILE A 27 6.07 -4.80 11.07
CA ILE A 27 7.19 -5.00 10.14
C ILE A 27 6.70 -5.32 8.72
N ILE A 28 5.62 -6.09 8.57
CA ILE A 28 5.07 -6.42 7.25
C ILE A 28 4.41 -5.19 6.60
N ILE A 29 3.64 -4.40 7.37
CA ILE A 29 2.92 -3.22 6.84
C ILE A 29 3.88 -2.06 6.57
N LEU A 30 4.81 -1.80 7.50
CA LEU A 30 5.77 -0.71 7.47
C LEU A 30 7.19 -1.30 7.65
N PRO A 31 7.74 -1.96 6.61
CA PRO A 31 9.08 -2.51 6.71
C PRO A 31 10.08 -1.37 6.95
N PRO A 32 10.98 -1.51 7.93
CA PRO A 32 12.00 -0.50 8.18
C PRO A 32 13.02 -0.51 7.03
N SER A 33 13.73 0.59 6.85
CA SER A 33 14.63 0.82 5.70
C SER A 33 15.68 -0.26 5.52
N GLU A 34 16.12 -0.85 6.61
CA GLU A 34 17.14 -1.89 6.70
C GLU A 34 16.61 -3.19 6.07
N LEU A 35 15.35 -3.54 6.34
CA LEU A 35 14.71 -4.70 5.73
C LEU A 35 14.44 -4.48 4.23
N ILE A 36 14.04 -3.26 3.85
CA ILE A 36 13.90 -2.90 2.43
C ILE A 36 15.24 -3.03 1.71
N SER A 37 16.33 -2.55 2.33
CA SER A 37 17.69 -2.65 1.77
C SER A 37 18.20 -4.08 1.68
N ALA A 38 17.78 -4.96 2.60
CA ALA A 38 18.04 -6.39 2.55
C ALA A 38 17.18 -7.13 1.51
N GLY A 39 16.30 -6.43 0.80
CA GLY A 39 15.42 -6.99 -0.22
C GLY A 39 14.14 -7.62 0.32
N LEU A 40 13.83 -7.46 1.61
CA LEU A 40 12.59 -7.94 2.22
C LEU A 40 11.49 -6.89 2.05
N SER A 41 10.87 -6.89 0.88
CA SER A 41 9.70 -6.08 0.54
C SER A 41 8.58 -6.97 0.00
N ILE A 42 7.32 -6.54 0.18
CA ILE A 42 6.16 -7.24 -0.39
C ILE A 42 6.31 -7.33 -1.91
N GLU A 43 6.86 -6.28 -2.52
CA GLU A 43 7.15 -6.21 -3.95
C GLU A 43 8.13 -7.30 -4.41
N ASN A 44 9.17 -7.59 -3.63
CA ASN A 44 10.15 -8.63 -3.96
C ASN A 44 9.61 -10.05 -3.72
N ILE A 45 8.90 -10.26 -2.60
CA ILE A 45 8.30 -11.57 -2.27
C ILE A 45 7.28 -11.99 -3.35
N PHE A 46 6.48 -11.03 -3.82
CA PHE A 46 5.48 -11.27 -4.86
C PHE A 46 5.97 -10.92 -6.27
N SER A 47 7.29 -10.82 -6.49
CA SER A 47 7.88 -10.46 -7.79
C SER A 47 7.36 -11.32 -8.95
N TYR A 48 7.13 -12.61 -8.71
CA TYR A 48 6.52 -13.52 -9.69
C TYR A 48 5.10 -13.09 -10.10
N PHE A 49 4.27 -12.64 -9.15
CA PHE A 49 2.91 -12.14 -9.45
C PHE A 49 2.93 -10.73 -10.04
N LEU A 50 3.95 -9.94 -9.71
CA LEU A 50 4.23 -8.63 -10.30
C LEU A 50 4.99 -8.75 -11.64
N ALA A 51 4.98 -9.90 -12.32
CA ALA A 51 5.75 -10.29 -13.53
C ALA A 51 6.08 -9.21 -14.59
N GLU A 52 5.35 -8.10 -14.64
CA GLU A 52 5.68 -6.94 -15.45
C GLU A 52 6.55 -5.95 -14.64
N ASN A 53 7.75 -5.64 -15.14
CA ASN A 53 8.60 -4.62 -14.52
C ASN A 53 7.91 -3.25 -14.51
N GLU A 54 8.16 -2.47 -13.45
CA GLU A 54 7.64 -1.08 -13.30
C GLU A 54 7.97 -0.22 -14.53
N GLU A 55 9.14 -0.42 -15.14
CA GLU A 55 9.59 0.30 -16.33
C GLU A 55 8.80 -0.01 -17.60
N ILE A 56 8.20 -1.20 -17.72
CA ILE A 56 7.45 -1.59 -18.92
C ILE A 56 6.02 -1.05 -18.84
N SER A 57 5.32 -1.30 -17.73
CA SER A 57 3.90 -0.97 -17.58
C SER A 57 3.63 -0.43 -16.18
N PHE A 58 4.02 0.83 -15.97
CA PHE A 58 3.92 1.53 -14.71
C PHE A 58 2.52 1.46 -14.06
N ILE A 59 1.46 1.79 -14.83
CA ILE A 59 0.09 1.82 -14.29
C ILE A 59 -0.36 0.42 -13.85
N ARG A 60 -0.19 -0.59 -14.71
CA ARG A 60 -0.60 -1.97 -14.42
C ARG A 60 0.21 -2.58 -13.28
N TYR A 61 1.51 -2.29 -13.20
CA TYR A 61 2.36 -2.67 -12.07
C TYR A 61 1.80 -2.12 -10.76
N HIS A 62 1.48 -0.82 -10.70
CA HIS A 62 0.94 -0.21 -9.48
C HIS A 62 -0.47 -0.69 -9.10
N ILE A 63 -1.32 -1.03 -10.08
CA ILE A 63 -2.61 -1.68 -9.82
C ILE A 63 -2.39 -3.04 -9.14
N LYS A 64 -1.54 -3.92 -9.72
CA LYS A 64 -1.23 -5.24 -9.13
C LYS A 64 -0.59 -5.12 -7.75
N ARG A 65 0.34 -4.18 -7.58
CA ARG A 65 1.01 -3.90 -6.30
C ARG A 65 0.02 -3.52 -5.21
N ILE A 66 -0.91 -2.60 -5.49
CA ILE A 66 -1.93 -2.19 -4.51
C ILE A 66 -2.86 -3.36 -4.19
N SER A 67 -3.31 -4.12 -5.19
CA SER A 67 -4.12 -5.32 -4.98
C SER A 67 -3.44 -6.31 -4.03
N ILE A 68 -2.15 -6.61 -4.26
CA ILE A 68 -1.38 -7.55 -3.43
C ILE A 68 -1.21 -7.00 -2.00
N LYS A 69 -0.86 -5.72 -1.84
CA LYS A 69 -0.73 -5.11 -0.51
C LYS A 69 -2.05 -5.15 0.27
N CYS A 70 -3.16 -4.82 -0.38
CA CYS A 70 -4.50 -4.90 0.22
C CYS A 70 -4.83 -6.34 0.65
N LEU A 71 -4.53 -7.33 -0.19
CA LEU A 71 -4.73 -8.74 0.15
C LEU A 71 -3.87 -9.13 1.35
N VAL A 72 -2.54 -8.97 1.26
CA VAL A 72 -1.61 -9.34 2.33
C VAL A 72 -2.05 -8.74 3.67
N GLN A 73 -2.34 -7.44 3.69
CA GLN A 73 -2.77 -6.77 4.93
C GLN A 73 -4.13 -7.26 5.45
N SER A 74 -5.06 -7.62 4.57
CA SER A 74 -6.36 -8.18 4.97
C SER A 74 -6.25 -9.61 5.51
N PHE A 75 -5.23 -10.37 5.08
CA PHE A 75 -4.94 -11.70 5.59
C PHE A 75 -4.17 -11.70 6.92
N LEU A 76 -3.54 -10.59 7.33
CA LEU A 76 -2.83 -10.50 8.61
C LEU A 76 -3.76 -10.79 9.81
N PRO A 77 -4.92 -10.12 10.01
CA PRO A 77 -5.82 -10.47 11.10
C PRO A 77 -6.26 -11.93 11.11
N LEU A 78 -6.43 -12.52 9.92
CA LEU A 78 -6.79 -13.94 9.77
C LEU A 78 -5.63 -14.88 10.16
N GLY A 79 -4.39 -14.49 9.88
CA GLY A 79 -3.19 -15.19 10.36
C GLY A 79 -3.14 -15.27 11.89
N TYR A 80 -3.58 -14.23 12.59
CA TYR A 80 -3.70 -14.26 14.05
C TYR A 80 -4.76 -15.27 14.54
N VAL A 81 -5.91 -15.37 13.85
CA VAL A 81 -6.93 -16.38 14.15
C VAL A 81 -6.38 -17.79 13.95
N PHE A 82 -5.62 -18.04 12.88
CA PHE A 82 -4.94 -19.32 12.68
C PHE A 82 -3.93 -19.63 13.77
N LEU A 83 -3.19 -18.63 14.24
CA LEU A 83 -2.28 -18.78 15.35
C LEU A 83 -3.04 -19.19 16.62
N LEU A 84 -4.18 -18.54 16.93
CA LEU A 84 -5.02 -18.94 18.06
C LEU A 84 -5.58 -20.36 17.91
N LEU A 85 -5.95 -20.77 16.69
CA LEU A 85 -6.40 -22.14 16.41
C LEU A 85 -5.29 -23.17 16.58
N TYR A 86 -4.03 -22.83 16.27
CA TYR A 86 -2.88 -23.71 16.47
C TYR A 86 -2.67 -24.07 17.94
N TYR A 87 -2.88 -23.11 18.84
CA TYR A 87 -2.80 -23.34 20.28
C TYR A 87 -4.06 -23.98 20.88
N CYS A 88 -5.12 -24.17 20.10
CA CYS A 88 -6.30 -24.89 20.56
C CYS A 88 -6.02 -26.40 20.59
N ASP A 89 -6.63 -27.12 21.54
CA ASP A 89 -6.52 -28.56 21.66
C ASP A 89 -6.93 -29.27 20.35
N TRP A 90 -5.92 -29.70 19.58
CA TRP A 90 -6.11 -30.38 18.29
C TRP A 90 -6.83 -31.74 18.44
N SER A 91 -6.86 -32.28 19.67
CA SER A 91 -7.56 -33.52 20.02
C SER A 91 -9.08 -33.45 19.79
N LEU A 92 -9.67 -32.26 19.82
CA LEU A 92 -11.10 -32.04 19.56
C LEU A 92 -11.45 -32.07 18.05
N GLY A 93 -10.45 -31.98 17.17
CA GLY A 93 -10.61 -31.83 15.73
C GLY A 93 -10.87 -30.38 15.29
N PHE A 94 -10.44 -30.04 14.06
CA PHE A 94 -10.44 -28.67 13.53
C PHE A 94 -11.82 -27.98 13.58
N ILE A 95 -12.88 -28.70 13.18
CA ILE A 95 -14.24 -28.14 13.14
C ILE A 95 -14.73 -27.78 14.54
N ASN A 96 -14.48 -28.65 15.52
CA ASN A 96 -14.90 -28.41 16.90
C ASN A 96 -14.06 -27.31 17.57
N ALA A 97 -12.77 -27.21 17.24
CA ALA A 97 -11.91 -26.11 17.67
C ALA A 97 -12.44 -24.75 17.17
N CYS A 98 -12.83 -24.67 15.89
CA CYS A 98 -13.46 -23.49 15.31
C CYS A 98 -14.78 -23.14 16.01
N ILE A 99 -15.68 -24.13 16.16
CA ILE A 99 -16.97 -23.89 16.85
C ILE A 99 -16.72 -23.39 18.27
N ASN A 100 -15.80 -24.00 19.01
CA ASN A 100 -15.47 -23.61 20.38
C ASN A 100 -14.94 -22.16 20.44
N LEU A 101 -13.98 -21.80 19.57
CA LEU A 101 -13.42 -20.46 19.49
C LEU A 101 -14.48 -19.38 19.21
N PHE A 102 -15.41 -19.65 18.30
CA PHE A 102 -16.45 -18.69 17.91
C PHE A 102 -17.67 -18.67 18.84
N THR A 103 -17.94 -19.72 19.62
CA THR A 103 -19.16 -19.82 20.45
C THR A 103 -18.90 -19.62 21.96
N GLN A 104 -17.75 -20.03 22.48
CA GLN A 104 -17.46 -20.00 23.93
C GLN A 104 -16.74 -18.72 24.38
N THR A 105 -16.38 -17.82 23.46
CA THR A 105 -15.72 -16.55 23.76
C THR A 105 -16.72 -15.43 24.08
N PRO A 106 -16.32 -14.37 24.81
CA PRO A 106 -17.21 -13.24 25.10
C PRO A 106 -17.65 -12.53 23.81
N THR A 107 -18.86 -11.96 23.81
CA THR A 107 -19.51 -11.37 22.61
C THR A 107 -18.66 -10.33 21.87
N ILE A 108 -17.90 -9.49 22.60
CA ILE A 108 -17.00 -8.50 22.01
C ILE A 108 -15.88 -9.19 21.21
N PHE A 109 -15.30 -10.26 21.76
CA PHE A 109 -14.23 -11.02 21.10
C PHE A 109 -14.77 -11.79 19.89
N GLN A 110 -16.00 -12.30 19.96
CA GLN A 110 -16.69 -12.91 18.82
C GLN A 110 -16.81 -11.93 17.66
N LEU A 111 -17.27 -10.69 17.91
CA LEU A 111 -17.36 -9.66 16.86
C LEU A 111 -16.00 -9.36 16.22
N ILE A 112 -14.93 -9.30 17.02
CA ILE A 112 -13.56 -9.13 16.52
C ILE A 112 -13.17 -10.31 15.62
N LEU A 113 -13.35 -11.55 16.07
CA LEU A 113 -13.03 -12.74 15.28
C LEU A 113 -13.82 -12.80 13.96
N TYR A 114 -15.12 -12.50 14.00
CA TYR A 114 -15.94 -12.43 12.78
C TYR A 114 -15.42 -11.33 11.84
N SER A 115 -15.02 -10.17 12.36
CA SER A 115 -14.43 -9.11 11.53
C SER A 115 -13.11 -9.55 10.88
N CYS A 116 -12.27 -10.30 11.58
CA CYS A 116 -11.01 -10.83 11.06
C CYS A 116 -11.22 -11.80 9.88
N VAL A 117 -12.36 -12.50 9.83
CA VAL A 117 -12.73 -13.39 8.71
C VAL A 117 -13.45 -12.63 7.59
N LEU A 118 -14.32 -11.68 7.93
CA LEU A 118 -15.09 -10.92 6.93
C LEU A 118 -14.21 -9.96 6.11
N ILE A 119 -13.23 -9.31 6.75
CA ILE A 119 -12.32 -8.36 6.08
C ILE A 119 -11.61 -8.98 4.86
N PRO A 120 -10.89 -10.13 4.97
CA PRO A 120 -10.22 -10.73 3.82
C PRO A 120 -11.17 -11.23 2.73
N ILE A 121 -12.39 -11.64 3.09
CA ILE A 121 -13.42 -12.02 2.10
C ILE A 121 -13.84 -10.79 1.30
N ILE A 122 -14.17 -9.69 1.99
CA ILE A 122 -14.62 -8.45 1.35
C ILE A 122 -13.49 -7.87 0.47
N THR A 123 -12.26 -7.81 0.97
CA THR A 123 -11.11 -7.31 0.18
C THR A 123 -10.82 -8.19 -1.03
N SER A 124 -10.89 -9.52 -0.88
CA SER A 124 -10.75 -10.45 -2.00
C SER A 124 -11.82 -10.21 -3.07
N LEU A 125 -13.09 -10.04 -2.68
CA LEU A 125 -14.17 -9.71 -3.61
C LEU A 125 -13.96 -8.36 -4.30
N ILE A 126 -13.47 -7.34 -3.58
CA ILE A 126 -13.15 -6.03 -4.16
C ILE A 126 -12.02 -6.16 -5.19
N VAL A 127 -10.94 -6.87 -4.85
CA VAL A 127 -9.79 -7.07 -5.75
C VAL A 127 -10.20 -7.90 -6.98
N LEU A 128 -10.98 -8.97 -6.80
CA LEU A 128 -11.53 -9.74 -7.91
C LEU A 128 -12.42 -8.87 -8.81
N ARG A 129 -13.28 -8.03 -8.22
CA ARG A 129 -14.11 -7.10 -8.98
C ARG A 129 -13.27 -6.06 -9.75
N TRP A 130 -12.14 -5.63 -9.21
CA TRP A 130 -11.20 -4.79 -9.96
C TRP A 130 -10.67 -5.55 -11.17
N HIS A 131 -10.21 -6.79 -11.01
CA HIS A 131 -9.63 -7.54 -12.12
C HIS A 131 -10.65 -8.02 -13.17
N LEU A 132 -11.91 -8.25 -12.80
CA LEU A 132 -12.96 -8.73 -13.73
C LEU A 132 -13.51 -7.65 -14.65
N ASN A 133 -13.54 -6.38 -14.22
CA ASN A 133 -14.13 -5.27 -14.98
C ASN A 133 -13.05 -4.36 -15.59
N ASP A 134 -11.99 -4.92 -16.18
CA ASP A 134 -10.86 -4.16 -16.75
C ASP A 134 -10.32 -3.07 -15.80
N CYS A 135 -10.28 -3.34 -14.49
CA CYS A 135 -9.84 -2.38 -13.48
C CYS A 135 -10.65 -1.06 -13.43
N TYR A 136 -11.85 -1.00 -14.02
CA TYR A 136 -12.65 0.22 -14.12
C TYR A 136 -12.98 0.88 -12.77
N MET A 137 -13.17 0.05 -11.74
CA MET A 137 -13.48 0.50 -10.37
C MET A 137 -12.23 0.74 -9.53
N HIS A 138 -11.04 0.52 -10.08
CA HIS A 138 -9.78 0.75 -9.37
C HIS A 138 -9.55 2.27 -9.18
N PRO A 139 -9.09 2.74 -8.01
CA PRO A 139 -8.90 4.16 -7.73
C PRO A 139 -7.96 4.85 -8.74
N ILE A 140 -6.90 4.17 -9.21
CA ILE A 140 -6.00 4.72 -10.24
C ILE A 140 -6.74 4.94 -11.56
N VAL A 141 -7.51 3.97 -12.03
CA VAL A 141 -8.26 4.10 -13.30
C VAL A 141 -9.33 5.19 -13.17
N ARG A 142 -9.96 5.32 -12.00
CA ARG A 142 -10.88 6.42 -11.72
C ARG A 142 -10.21 7.80 -11.83
N GLN A 143 -8.96 7.94 -11.38
CA GLN A 143 -8.18 9.17 -11.58
C GLN A 143 -7.84 9.38 -13.06
N LEU A 144 -7.35 8.35 -13.76
CA LEU A 144 -7.01 8.44 -15.19
C LEU A 144 -8.18 8.93 -16.06
N ARG A 145 -9.39 8.48 -15.72
CA ARG A 145 -10.62 8.89 -16.41
C ARG A 145 -10.97 10.37 -16.25
N LEU A 146 -10.51 11.05 -15.20
CA LEU A 146 -10.73 12.49 -15.04
C LEU A 146 -10.02 13.29 -16.13
N PHE A 147 -8.85 12.84 -16.58
CA PHE A 147 -8.06 13.48 -17.64
C PHE A 147 -8.64 13.26 -19.05
N ILE A 148 -9.44 12.20 -19.24
CA ILE A 148 -10.14 11.97 -20.51
C ILE A 148 -11.28 12.98 -20.66
N GLN A 149 -12.04 13.20 -19.60
CA GLN A 149 -13.23 14.09 -19.63
C GLN A 149 -12.89 15.55 -19.90
N THR A 150 -11.65 15.98 -19.66
CA THR A 150 -11.18 17.33 -19.97
C THR A 150 -10.80 17.50 -21.45
N ASN A 151 -10.37 16.42 -22.12
CA ASN A 151 -9.90 16.44 -23.49
C ASN A 151 -11.03 16.08 -24.48
N ASN A 152 -12.11 16.87 -24.48
CA ASN A 152 -13.30 16.67 -25.33
C ASN A 152 -13.00 16.79 -26.84
N GLN A 153 -12.37 15.77 -27.43
CA GLN A 153 -12.36 15.50 -28.86
C GLN A 153 -12.97 14.12 -29.12
N GLN A 154 -13.85 14.06 -30.11
CA GLN A 154 -14.92 13.09 -30.39
C GLN A 154 -14.52 11.61 -30.65
N GLN A 155 -13.42 11.11 -30.11
CA GLN A 155 -13.12 9.68 -30.15
C GLN A 155 -13.40 9.03 -28.79
N GLU A 156 -13.83 7.77 -28.81
CA GLU A 156 -14.01 6.89 -27.65
C GLU A 156 -12.65 6.64 -26.97
N GLN A 157 -12.09 7.67 -26.35
CA GLN A 157 -10.82 7.58 -25.63
C GLN A 157 -11.04 6.74 -24.38
N THR A 158 -10.56 5.50 -24.44
CA THR A 158 -10.52 4.62 -23.28
C THR A 158 -9.35 5.04 -22.38
N TRP A 159 -9.44 4.77 -21.08
CA TRP A 159 -8.37 5.10 -20.12
C TRP A 159 -7.00 4.48 -20.48
N HIS A 160 -7.00 3.44 -21.31
CA HIS A 160 -5.81 2.86 -21.94
C HIS A 160 -4.99 3.86 -22.78
N THR A 161 -5.60 4.89 -23.37
CA THR A 161 -4.86 5.90 -24.13
C THR A 161 -3.98 6.75 -23.21
N VAL A 162 -4.51 7.16 -22.06
CA VAL A 162 -3.76 7.89 -21.02
C VAL A 162 -2.71 6.98 -20.40
N GLU A 163 -3.06 5.72 -20.11
CA GLU A 163 -2.12 4.70 -19.65
C GLU A 163 -0.94 4.53 -20.62
N SER A 164 -1.20 4.40 -21.92
CA SER A 164 -0.17 4.25 -22.95
C SER A 164 0.73 5.49 -23.05
N SER A 165 0.14 6.70 -22.97
CA SER A 165 0.93 7.94 -22.93
C SER A 165 1.85 7.99 -21.72
N ILE A 166 1.35 7.66 -20.53
CA ILE A 166 2.17 7.64 -19.30
C ILE A 166 3.26 6.57 -19.42
N ASN A 167 2.93 5.36 -19.88
CA ASN A 167 3.90 4.27 -20.00
C ASN A 167 4.99 4.58 -21.04
N THR A 168 4.66 5.23 -22.15
CA THR A 168 5.65 5.60 -23.17
C THR A 168 6.59 6.70 -22.68
N GLU A 169 6.08 7.66 -21.93
CA GLU A 169 6.89 8.73 -21.32
C GLU A 169 7.72 8.21 -20.13
N PHE A 170 7.17 7.31 -19.31
CA PHE A 170 7.89 6.67 -18.19
C PHE A 170 9.07 5.79 -18.64
N ARG A 171 8.98 5.20 -19.84
CA ARG A 171 10.07 4.41 -20.44
C ARG A 171 11.26 5.26 -20.90
N ARG A 172 11.09 6.59 -21.04
CA ARG A 172 12.18 7.47 -21.41
C ARG A 172 13.21 7.57 -20.28
N PHE A 173 14.45 7.85 -20.66
CA PHE A 173 15.60 7.88 -19.75
C PHE A 173 15.73 9.23 -19.04
N ASP A 174 15.08 10.28 -19.53
CA ASP A 174 15.09 11.65 -19.04
C ASP A 174 14.09 11.91 -17.90
N LYS A 175 13.45 10.87 -17.36
CA LYS A 175 12.58 11.00 -16.19
C LYS A 175 13.35 11.42 -14.95
N PHE A 176 12.83 12.40 -14.23
CA PHE A 176 13.36 12.81 -12.95
C PHE A 176 12.70 12.02 -11.83
N THR A 177 13.52 11.41 -10.97
CA THR A 177 13.06 10.63 -9.81
C THR A 177 13.38 11.39 -8.53
N CYS A 178 12.39 11.47 -7.65
CA CYS A 178 12.49 12.10 -6.34
C CYS A 178 11.99 11.16 -5.25
N GLY A 179 12.58 11.27 -4.07
CA GLY A 179 12.25 10.47 -2.90
C GLY A 179 13.46 9.75 -2.33
N THR A 180 13.47 9.58 -1.02
CA THR A 180 14.52 8.81 -0.35
C THR A 180 14.34 7.34 -0.68
N ALA A 181 15.41 6.62 -1.01
CA ALA A 181 15.35 5.18 -1.31
C ALA A 181 14.72 4.35 -0.17
N THR A 182 14.82 4.86 1.06
CA THR A 182 14.24 4.32 2.29
C THR A 182 12.78 4.68 2.51
N SER A 183 12.26 5.68 1.81
CA SER A 183 10.89 6.13 1.95
C SER A 183 9.99 5.37 0.98
N ASN A 184 8.85 4.92 1.49
CA ASN A 184 7.81 4.23 0.73
C ASN A 184 7.02 5.16 -0.23
N VAL A 185 7.53 6.37 -0.45
CA VAL A 185 6.96 7.40 -1.31
C VAL A 185 8.00 7.75 -2.35
N ARG A 186 7.64 7.58 -3.63
CA ARG A 186 8.47 7.95 -4.77
C ARG A 186 7.71 8.90 -5.66
N CYS A 187 8.40 9.91 -6.18
CA CYS A 187 7.86 10.85 -7.13
C CYS A 187 8.60 10.73 -8.45
N TYR A 188 7.86 10.75 -9.55
CA TYR A 188 8.37 10.75 -10.91
C TYR A 188 7.85 12.00 -11.61
N VAL A 189 8.75 12.79 -12.16
CA VAL A 189 8.41 13.93 -13.03
C VAL A 189 8.79 13.53 -14.45
N LEU A 190 7.78 13.41 -15.29
CA LEU A 190 7.85 13.14 -16.72
C LEU A 190 7.59 14.45 -17.50
N ASP A 191 7.72 14.44 -18.82
CA ASP A 191 7.57 15.65 -19.65
C ASP A 191 6.17 16.26 -19.58
N SER A 192 5.14 15.41 -19.43
CA SER A 192 3.73 15.84 -19.41
C SER A 192 3.02 15.51 -18.10
N TRP A 193 3.60 14.62 -17.28
CA TRP A 193 2.96 14.05 -16.11
C TRP A 193 3.82 14.13 -14.85
N ILE A 194 3.19 14.40 -13.72
CA ILE A 194 3.78 14.29 -12.39
C ILE A 194 3.07 13.17 -11.65
N LEU A 195 3.85 12.20 -11.18
CA LEU A 195 3.36 10.97 -10.57
C LEU A 195 3.93 10.87 -9.16
N LYS A 196 3.07 10.78 -8.15
CA LYS A 196 3.47 10.48 -6.78
C LYS A 196 2.94 9.11 -6.38
N CYS A 197 3.85 8.17 -6.22
CA CYS A 197 3.57 6.80 -5.77
C CYS A 197 3.78 6.69 -4.27
N SER A 198 2.72 6.40 -3.53
CA SER A 198 2.77 6.03 -2.11
C SER A 198 2.50 4.52 -1.94
N MET A 199 2.32 4.07 -0.70
CA MET A 199 2.02 2.66 -0.43
C MET A 199 0.67 2.20 -0.98
N TYR A 200 -0.37 3.01 -0.82
CA TYR A 200 -1.76 2.64 -1.12
C TYR A 200 -2.44 3.54 -2.15
N HIS A 201 -1.78 4.62 -2.55
CA HIS A 201 -2.32 5.57 -3.52
C HIS A 201 -1.23 5.98 -4.49
N VAL A 202 -1.64 6.19 -5.74
CA VAL A 202 -0.84 6.83 -6.77
C VAL A 202 -1.61 8.08 -7.17
N ASN A 203 -0.98 9.24 -6.99
CA ASN A 203 -1.54 10.52 -7.42
C ASN A 203 -0.90 10.89 -8.75
N ILE A 204 -1.74 11.22 -9.70
CA ILE A 204 -1.33 11.58 -11.06
C ILE A 204 -1.81 13.01 -11.29
N ALA A 205 -0.95 13.84 -11.87
CA ALA A 205 -1.32 15.17 -12.33
C ALA A 205 -0.65 15.49 -13.67
N GLN A 206 -1.36 16.22 -14.52
CA GLN A 206 -0.83 16.66 -15.81
C GLN A 206 -0.11 18.00 -15.64
N GLN A 207 1.15 18.10 -16.08
CA GLN A 207 2.00 19.26 -15.84
C GLN A 207 1.44 20.56 -16.46
N SER A 208 0.78 20.46 -17.61
CA SER A 208 0.11 21.61 -18.26
C SER A 208 -1.06 22.18 -17.44
N ASN A 209 -1.63 21.39 -16.53
CA ASN A 209 -2.84 21.72 -15.79
C ASN A 209 -2.62 21.71 -14.26
N VAL A 210 -1.41 22.11 -13.85
CA VAL A 210 -0.98 22.16 -12.46
C VAL A 210 -0.38 23.52 -12.11
N ARG A 211 -0.69 23.98 -10.91
CA ARG A 211 0.01 25.06 -10.22
C ARG A 211 0.91 24.44 -9.14
N VAL A 212 2.18 24.82 -9.18
CA VAL A 212 3.20 24.41 -8.20
C VAL A 212 3.40 25.56 -7.21
N GLU A 213 3.24 25.27 -5.92
CA GLU A 213 3.43 26.24 -4.85
C GLU A 213 4.48 25.72 -3.87
N LEU A 214 5.51 26.51 -3.59
CA LEU A 214 6.45 26.22 -2.51
C LEU A 214 5.76 26.57 -1.19
N VAL A 215 5.56 25.56 -0.34
CA VAL A 215 4.95 25.76 0.97
C VAL A 215 6.00 26.05 2.02
N ASP A 216 7.13 25.35 1.95
CA ASP A 216 8.15 25.43 2.98
C ASP A 216 9.53 25.04 2.45
N ALA A 217 10.57 25.63 3.02
CA ALA A 217 11.96 25.34 2.72
C ALA A 217 12.72 25.15 4.04
N HIS A 218 13.23 23.94 4.26
CA HIS A 218 13.97 23.58 5.46
C HIS A 218 15.44 23.36 5.12
N ASP A 219 16.31 24.18 5.70
CA ASP A 219 17.75 24.01 5.59
C ASP A 219 18.25 23.16 6.76
N ILE A 220 18.79 21.98 6.46
CA ILE A 220 19.49 21.17 7.46
C ILE A 220 20.98 21.43 7.29
N HIS A 221 21.54 22.21 8.21
CA HIS A 221 22.97 22.33 8.40
C HIS A 221 23.45 21.16 9.28
N LEU A 222 23.94 20.09 8.66
CA LEU A 222 24.64 19.05 9.40
C LEU A 222 26.03 19.58 9.74
N GLN A 223 26.26 19.88 11.02
CA GLN A 223 27.58 20.17 11.55
C GLN A 223 28.22 18.82 11.90
N GLU A 224 28.86 18.16 10.94
CA GLU A 224 29.68 16.98 11.24
C GLU A 224 30.87 17.41 12.10
N THR A 225 31.00 16.84 13.29
CA THR A 225 32.01 17.19 14.29
C THR A 225 33.45 16.81 13.92
N ASN A 226 33.75 16.40 12.68
CA ASN A 226 35.12 16.18 12.23
C ASN A 226 35.26 16.60 10.75
N GLU A 227 36.06 17.63 10.50
CA GLU A 227 36.71 18.01 9.23
C GLU A 227 35.80 18.37 8.01
N GLU A 228 35.50 19.66 7.90
CA GLU A 228 35.37 20.47 6.66
C GLU A 228 34.51 19.96 5.47
N VAL A 229 33.41 19.25 5.71
CA VAL A 229 32.37 19.06 4.68
C VAL A 229 31.02 19.58 5.19
N LEU A 230 30.77 20.87 4.96
CA LEU A 230 29.46 21.50 5.17
C LEU A 230 28.49 21.05 4.06
N LEU A 231 27.92 19.86 4.17
CA LEU A 231 26.79 19.44 3.34
C LEU A 231 25.50 20.08 3.90
N SER A 232 25.24 21.33 3.52
CA SER A 232 23.92 21.92 3.72
C SER A 232 22.93 21.24 2.77
N THR A 233 22.01 20.43 3.31
CA THR A 233 20.94 19.82 2.52
C THR A 233 19.66 20.62 2.74
N GLN A 234 19.16 21.25 1.69
CA GLN A 234 17.89 21.96 1.70
C GLN A 234 16.77 21.01 1.24
N TYR A 235 15.71 20.91 2.05
CA TYR A 235 14.49 20.18 1.73
C TYR A 235 13.39 21.17 1.36
N LEU A 236 12.81 21.01 0.17
CA LEU A 236 11.73 21.86 -0.32
C LEU A 236 10.41 21.10 -0.25
N ASN A 237 9.44 21.62 0.51
CA ASN A 237 8.09 21.07 0.53
C ASN A 237 7.26 21.79 -0.54
N ILE A 238 6.96 21.08 -1.62
CA ILE A 238 6.28 21.60 -2.79
C ILE A 238 4.87 21.02 -2.83
N VAL A 239 3.86 21.86 -3.03
CA VAL A 239 2.47 21.44 -3.26
C VAL A 239 2.13 21.54 -4.72
N ILE A 240 1.56 20.47 -5.24
CA ILE A 240 0.96 20.40 -6.56
C ILE A 240 -0.55 20.50 -6.41
N LYS A 241 -1.14 21.55 -7.00
CA LYS A 241 -2.58 21.74 -7.12
C LYS A 241 -2.95 21.65 -8.59
N SER A 242 -3.88 20.77 -8.97
CA SER A 242 -4.46 20.85 -10.31
C SER A 242 -5.47 21.99 -10.37
N TYR A 243 -5.65 22.60 -11.55
CA TYR A 243 -6.76 23.55 -11.75
C TYR A 243 -8.13 22.85 -11.72
N ASP A 244 -8.17 21.53 -11.93
CA ASP A 244 -9.38 20.73 -11.75
C ASP A 244 -9.57 20.39 -10.27
N SER A 245 -10.64 20.92 -9.67
CA SER A 245 -11.00 20.69 -8.26
C SER A 245 -11.32 19.24 -7.92
N ARG A 246 -11.47 18.37 -8.93
CA ARG A 246 -11.70 16.93 -8.75
C ARG A 246 -10.43 16.17 -8.39
N ILE A 247 -9.25 16.72 -8.70
CA ILE A 247 -7.95 16.12 -8.41
C ILE A 247 -7.46 16.69 -7.07
N GLN A 248 -7.23 15.81 -6.10
CA GLN A 248 -6.76 16.23 -4.79
C GLN A 248 -5.30 16.71 -4.87
N PRO A 249 -4.97 17.84 -4.19
CA PRO A 249 -3.61 18.33 -4.16
C PRO A 249 -2.70 17.37 -3.38
N PHE A 250 -1.43 17.31 -3.76
CA PHE A 250 -0.45 16.47 -3.07
C PHE A 250 0.88 17.18 -2.89
N TYR A 251 1.59 16.78 -1.83
CA TYR A 251 2.88 17.32 -1.43
C TYR A 251 4.01 16.46 -2.00
N ILE A 252 5.06 17.08 -2.49
CA ILE A 252 6.35 16.47 -2.80
C ILE A 252 7.37 17.11 -1.85
N ARG A 253 8.32 16.29 -1.40
CA ARG A 253 9.49 16.71 -0.63
C ARG A 253 10.73 16.13 -1.28
#